data_AF-A0A2V9CQQ2-F1
#
_entry.id   AF-A0A2V9CQQ2-F1
#
_cell.length_a   1.000
_cell.length_b   1.000
_cell.length_c   1.000
_cell.angle_alpha   90.00
_cell.angle_beta   90.00
_cell.angle_gamma   90.00
#
_symmetry.space_group_name_H-M   'P 1'
#
loop_
_entity.id
_entity.type
_entity.pdbx_description
1 polymer ?
#
loop_
_entity_poly.entity_id
_entity_poly.type
_entity_poly.pdbx_seq_one_letter_code
_entity_poly.pdbx_strand_id
1 'polypeptide(L)'
;MSWISPEDAYLIFDKWREEQSPLQLVMKRPPGLRAVNSTFVKSVLPQSHQVLIAALVDGEYLNVAVSLEGAEYEYDDASAVLPEFAGGKWVCFLAANFPNGNRYIFGERAAAKA
;
A
#
# COMPACT_ATOMS: atom_id res chain seq x y z
N MET A 1 11.16 11.30 9.57
CA MET A 1 9.92 10.87 8.91
C MET A 1 9.40 12.03 8.10
N SER A 2 9.02 11.78 6.85
CA SER A 2 8.58 12.79 5.90
C SER A 2 7.07 12.65 5.69
N TRP A 3 6.30 13.36 6.52
CA TRP A 3 4.85 13.45 6.40
C TRP A 3 4.45 14.07 5.06
N ILE A 4 3.34 13.59 4.49
CA ILE A 4 2.77 14.11 3.25
C ILE A 4 1.30 14.46 3.42
N SER A 5 0.80 15.35 2.56
CA SER A 5 -0.61 15.68 2.54
C SER A 5 -1.45 14.48 2.08
N PRO A 6 -2.74 14.39 2.49
CA PRO A 6 -3.66 13.42 1.92
C PRO A 6 -3.75 13.50 0.40
N GLU A 7 -3.71 14.71 -0.16
CA GLU A 7 -3.77 14.97 -1.60
C GLU A 7 -2.60 14.29 -2.33
N ASP A 8 -1.37 14.46 -1.82
CA ASP A 8 -0.19 13.80 -2.38
C ASP A 8 -0.28 12.27 -2.26
N ALA A 9 -0.80 11.76 -1.14
CA ALA A 9 -1.02 10.33 -0.96
C ALA A 9 -1.99 9.76 -2.00
N TYR A 10 -3.11 10.45 -2.28
CA TYR A 10 -4.04 10.05 -3.33
C TYR A 10 -3.43 10.11 -4.73
N LEU A 11 -2.57 11.09 -5.02
CA LEU A 11 -1.82 11.14 -6.29
C LEU A 11 -0.88 9.93 -6.45
N ILE A 12 -0.26 9.46 -5.37
CA ILE A 12 0.57 8.24 -5.38
C ILE A 12 -0.31 7.01 -5.67
N PHE A 13 -1.47 6.89 -5.03
CA PHE A 13 -2.40 5.80 -5.32
C PHE A 13 -2.92 5.82 -6.77
N ASP A 14 -3.24 7.00 -7.31
CA ASP A 14 -3.67 7.17 -8.69
C ASP A 14 -2.57 6.76 -9.67
N LYS A 15 -1.32 7.15 -9.40
CA LYS A 15 -0.16 6.71 -10.18
C LYS A 15 -0.02 5.19 -10.18
N TRP A 16 -0.04 4.55 -9.01
CA TRP A 16 0.05 3.09 -8.90
C TRP A 16 -1.12 2.38 -9.59
N ARG A 17 -2.32 2.98 -9.61
CA ARG A 17 -3.45 2.48 -10.40
C ARG A 17 -3.16 2.54 -11.89
N GLU A 18 -2.71 3.68 -12.40
CA GLU A 18 -2.45 3.90 -13.83
C GLU A 18 -1.34 2.99 -14.35
N GLU A 19 -0.26 2.85 -13.59
CA GLU A 19 0.88 2.01 -13.93
C GLU A 19 0.63 0.51 -13.67
N GLN A 20 -0.50 0.17 -13.03
CA GLN A 20 -0.75 -1.18 -12.49
C GLN A 20 0.45 -1.69 -11.67
N SER A 21 1.00 -0.82 -10.83
CA SER A 21 2.20 -1.11 -10.04
C SER A 21 1.95 -2.30 -9.09
N PRO A 22 2.84 -3.31 -9.05
CA PRO A 22 2.71 -4.40 -8.11
C PRO A 22 3.10 -3.93 -6.71
N LEU A 23 2.17 -4.05 -5.76
CA LEU A 23 2.34 -3.58 -4.39
C LEU A 23 2.39 -4.75 -3.40
N GLN A 24 3.14 -4.61 -2.32
CA GLN A 24 2.93 -5.37 -1.09
C GLN A 24 2.13 -4.49 -0.14
N LEU A 25 1.05 -5.03 0.44
CA LEU A 25 0.31 -4.37 1.51
C LEU A 25 0.67 -5.03 2.85
N VAL A 26 1.25 -4.27 3.77
CA VAL A 26 1.46 -4.69 5.15
C VAL A 26 0.48 -3.97 6.07
N MET A 27 -0.22 -4.74 6.90
CA MET A 27 -1.09 -4.24 7.96
C MET A 27 -0.46 -4.56 9.31
N LYS A 28 -0.11 -3.52 10.06
CA LYS A 28 0.31 -3.61 11.46
C LYS A 28 -0.88 -3.24 12.34
N ARG A 29 -1.39 -4.20 13.12
CA ARG A 29 -2.50 -4.01 14.07
C ARG A 29 -2.13 -4.68 15.38
N PRO A 30 -2.11 -4.00 16.54
CA PRO A 30 -1.74 -4.65 17.80
C PRO A 30 -2.58 -5.92 18.06
N PRO A 31 -1.99 -7.09 18.41
CA PRO A 31 -0.56 -7.39 18.62
C PRO A 31 0.18 -8.00 17.40
N GLY A 32 -0.39 -7.98 16.19
CA GLY A 32 0.10 -8.72 15.03
C GLY A 32 0.45 -7.91 13.77
N LEU A 33 1.16 -8.57 12.88
CA LEU A 33 1.48 -8.08 11.53
C LEU A 33 0.88 -9.06 10.51
N ARG A 34 0.22 -8.52 9.48
CA ARG A 34 -0.28 -9.29 8.33
C ARG A 34 0.23 -8.65 7.05
N ALA A 35 0.61 -9.45 6.06
CA ALA A 35 1.07 -8.94 4.77
C ALA A 35 0.37 -9.66 3.62
N VAL A 36 0.11 -8.93 2.54
CA VAL A 36 -0.38 -9.46 1.28
C VAL A 36 0.64 -9.09 0.20
N ASN A 37 1.25 -10.12 -0.37
CA ASN A 37 2.40 -9.99 -1.28
C ASN A 37 2.03 -9.71 -2.72
N SER A 38 0.76 -9.64 -3.12
CA SER A 38 0.40 -9.30 -4.50
C SER A 38 -0.88 -8.49 -4.48
N THR A 39 -0.73 -7.17 -4.42
CA THR A 39 -1.84 -6.24 -4.50
C THR A 39 -1.64 -5.23 -5.63
N PHE A 40 -2.73 -4.73 -6.20
CA PHE A 40 -2.75 -3.65 -7.20
C PHE A 40 -3.89 -2.70 -6.88
N VAL A 41 -3.69 -1.41 -7.12
CA VAL A 41 -4.77 -0.42 -7.00
C VAL A 41 -5.71 -0.55 -8.19
N LYS A 42 -7.00 -0.76 -7.92
CA LYS A 42 -8.08 -0.83 -8.92
C LYS A 42 -8.81 0.50 -9.08
N SER A 43 -9.06 1.19 -7.97
CA SER A 43 -9.73 2.48 -7.97
C SER A 43 -9.29 3.31 -6.78
N VAL A 44 -9.30 4.63 -6.96
CA VAL A 44 -9.00 5.62 -5.94
C VAL A 44 -10.23 6.51 -5.83
N LEU A 45 -10.79 6.60 -4.63
CA LEU A 45 -12.03 7.30 -4.34
C LEU A 45 -11.77 8.33 -3.22
N PRO A 46 -11.15 9.49 -3.53
CA PRO A 46 -10.76 10.47 -2.51
C PRO A 46 -11.96 11.02 -1.74
N GLN A 47 -13.11 11.21 -2.41
CA GLN A 47 -14.34 11.75 -1.82
C GLN A 47 -14.93 10.86 -0.72
N SER A 48 -14.70 9.54 -0.79
CA SER A 48 -15.14 8.58 0.22
C SER A 48 -13.99 8.03 1.06
N HIS A 49 -12.80 8.64 0.94
CA HIS A 49 -11.57 8.23 1.60
C HIS A 49 -11.25 6.74 1.44
N GLN A 50 -11.38 6.23 0.21
CA GLN A 50 -11.21 4.80 -0.07
C GLN A 50 -10.26 4.53 -1.23
N VAL A 51 -9.55 3.41 -1.12
CA VAL A 51 -8.84 2.80 -2.24
C VAL A 51 -9.34 1.37 -2.39
N LEU A 52 -9.77 1.03 -3.60
CA LEU A 52 -10.10 -0.34 -3.94
C LEU A 52 -8.84 -1.03 -4.46
N ILE A 53 -8.45 -2.13 -3.85
CA ILE A 53 -7.32 -2.94 -4.29
C ILE A 53 -7.81 -4.32 -4.75
N ALA A 54 -7.09 -4.92 -5.70
CA ALA A 54 -7.15 -6.36 -5.93
C ALA A 54 -6.02 -7.01 -5.14
N ALA A 55 -6.35 -7.97 -4.29
CA ALA A 55 -5.41 -8.66 -3.42
C ALA A 55 -5.43 -10.16 -3.71
N LEU A 56 -4.26 -10.77 -3.93
CA LEU A 56 -4.13 -12.21 -4.08
C LEU A 56 -4.28 -12.90 -2.72
N VAL A 57 -5.37 -13.66 -2.55
CA VAL A 57 -5.69 -14.43 -1.34
C VAL A 57 -6.02 -15.84 -1.79
N ASP A 58 -5.32 -16.83 -1.23
CA ASP A 58 -5.53 -18.25 -1.54
C ASP A 58 -5.52 -18.62 -3.04
N GLY A 59 -4.73 -17.89 -3.84
CA GLY A 59 -4.59 -18.11 -5.28
C GLY A 59 -5.58 -17.33 -6.16
N GLU A 60 -6.53 -16.60 -5.56
CA GLU A 60 -7.51 -15.78 -6.28
C GLU A 60 -7.36 -14.30 -5.96
N TYR A 61 -7.64 -13.43 -6.94
CA TYR A 61 -7.67 -11.99 -6.72
C TYR A 61 -9.03 -11.56 -6.18
N LEU A 62 -9.05 -11.11 -4.92
CA LEU A 62 -10.23 -10.54 -4.27
C LEU A 62 -10.17 -9.02 -4.31
N ASN A 63 -11.31 -8.40 -4.61
CA ASN A 63 -11.45 -6.94 -4.50
C ASN A 63 -11.69 -6.56 -3.04
N VAL A 64 -10.80 -5.74 -2.49
CA VAL A 64 -10.84 -5.29 -1.09
C VAL A 64 -10.91 -3.77 -1.08
N ALA A 65 -11.93 -3.23 -0.44
CA ALA A 65 -12.01 -1.80 -0.16
C ALA A 65 -11.20 -1.48 1.10
N VAL A 66 -10.22 -0.60 0.97
CA VAL A 66 -9.43 -0.08 2.09
C VAL A 66 -9.94 1.31 2.42
N SER A 67 -10.58 1.47 3.58
CA SER A 67 -10.89 2.79 4.12
C SER A 67 -9.62 3.43 4.65
N LEU A 68 -9.40 4.69 4.25
CA LEU A 68 -8.31 5.56 4.64
C LEU A 68 -8.82 6.80 5.41
N GLU A 69 -10.06 6.75 5.88
CA GLU A 69 -10.67 7.81 6.66
C GLU A 69 -9.88 8.08 7.94
N GLY A 70 -9.53 9.34 8.18
CA GLY A 70 -8.75 9.78 9.33
C GLY A 70 -7.29 9.33 9.33
N ALA A 71 -6.78 8.77 8.23
CA ALA A 71 -5.37 8.39 8.12
C ALA A 71 -4.46 9.60 7.91
N GLU A 72 -3.30 9.59 8.57
CA GLU A 72 -2.17 10.47 8.29
C GLU A 72 -1.12 9.72 7.47
N TYR A 73 -0.44 10.42 6.55
CA TYR A 73 0.42 9.78 5.56
C TYR A 73 1.88 10.20 5.68
N GLU A 74 2.76 9.24 5.47
CA GLU A 74 4.20 9.50 5.40
C GLU A 74 4.86 8.55 4.40
N TYR A 75 6.01 8.98 3.87
CA TYR A 75 6.91 8.06 3.21
C TYR A 75 7.57 7.14 4.23
N ASP A 76 7.68 5.86 3.90
CA ASP A 76 8.42 4.87 4.68
C ASP A 76 9.60 4.31 3.87
N ASP A 77 10.31 3.33 4.42
CA ASP A 77 11.43 2.66 3.75
C ASP A 77 11.24 1.14 3.62
N ALA A 78 12.24 0.49 3.00
CA ALA A 78 12.22 -0.94 2.73
C ALA A 78 12.17 -1.84 3.98
N SER A 79 12.50 -1.32 5.16
CA SER A 79 12.39 -2.07 6.42
C SER A 79 10.94 -2.19 6.90
N ALA A 80 10.02 -1.41 6.35
CA ALA A 80 8.63 -1.38 6.76
C ALA A 80 7.79 -2.53 6.19
N VAL A 81 8.28 -3.15 5.11
CA VAL A 81 7.71 -4.27 4.38
C VAL A 81 8.39 -5.59 4.73
N LEU A 82 7.78 -6.73 4.40
CA LEU A 82 8.43 -8.03 4.60
C LEU A 82 9.54 -8.24 3.56
N PRO A 83 10.74 -8.68 3.98
CA PRO A 83 11.87 -8.90 3.09
C PRO A 83 11.71 -10.22 2.34
N GLU A 84 10.83 -10.26 1.34
CA GLU A 84 10.80 -11.34 0.34
C GLU A 84 10.41 -10.80 -1.02
N PHE A 85 11.42 -10.66 -1.89
CA PHE A 85 11.27 -11.01 -3.31
C PHE A 85 12.67 -11.20 -3.93
N ALA A 86 12.97 -12.42 -4.37
CA ALA A 86 14.14 -12.67 -5.22
C ALA A 86 13.84 -12.12 -6.63
N GLY A 87 14.46 -10.99 -7.00
CA GLY A 87 14.42 -10.47 -8.38
C GLY A 87 13.73 -9.11 -8.61
N GLY A 88 13.40 -8.37 -7.55
CA GLY A 88 12.74 -7.05 -7.65
C GLY A 88 13.47 -5.97 -6.86
N LYS A 89 13.18 -4.70 -7.19
CA LYS A 89 13.63 -3.55 -6.39
C LYS A 89 12.41 -2.85 -5.81
N TRP A 90 12.54 -2.37 -4.58
CA TRP A 90 11.53 -1.49 -4.01
C TRP A 90 11.72 -0.07 -4.54
N VAL A 91 10.62 0.62 -4.83
CA VAL A 91 10.63 1.95 -5.47
C VAL A 91 10.11 3.03 -4.54
N CYS A 92 8.92 2.81 -3.98
CA CYS A 92 8.20 3.78 -3.18
C CYS A 92 7.46 3.07 -2.04
N PHE A 93 7.36 3.72 -0.89
CA PHE A 93 6.62 3.22 0.26
C PHE A 93 5.75 4.32 0.82
N LEU A 94 4.46 4.04 0.93
CA LEU A 94 3.48 4.93 1.52
C LEU A 94 2.88 4.26 2.76
N ALA A 95 3.02 4.91 3.91
CA ALA A 95 2.35 4.49 5.13
C ALA A 95 1.12 5.35 5.38
N ALA A 96 0.02 4.70 5.77
CA ALA A 96 -1.19 5.30 6.30
C ALA A 96 -1.31 4.93 7.78
N ASN A 97 -1.19 5.92 8.65
CA ASN A 97 -1.21 5.82 10.10
C ASN A 97 -2.60 6.22 10.62
N PHE A 98 -3.24 5.36 11.40
CA PHE A 98 -4.59 5.60 11.90
C PHE A 98 -4.61 5.97 13.39
N PRO A 99 -5.59 6.76 13.86
CA PRO A 99 -5.71 7.19 15.25
C PRO A 99 -5.83 6.03 16.27
N ASN A 100 -6.31 4.86 15.82
CA ASN A 100 -6.41 3.65 16.64
C ASN A 100 -5.09 2.86 16.75
N GLY A 101 -3.97 3.41 16.25
CA GLY A 101 -2.67 2.77 16.25
C GLY A 101 -2.47 1.71 15.16
N ASN A 102 -3.47 1.47 14.30
CA ASN A 102 -3.28 0.65 13.12
C ASN A 102 -2.45 1.38 12.08
N ARG A 103 -1.70 0.62 11.28
CA ARG A 103 -0.85 1.16 10.22
C ARG A 103 -0.92 0.28 8.99
N TYR A 104 -1.17 0.88 7.84
CA TYR A 104 -1.09 0.22 6.54
C TYR A 104 0.12 0.74 5.78
N ILE A 105 0.90 -0.14 5.18
CA ILE A 105 2.10 0.21 4.41
C ILE A 105 1.95 -0.41 3.04
N PHE A 106 2.01 0.42 2.01
CA PHE A 106 2.00 0.04 0.61
C PHE A 106 3.41 0.17 0.07
N GLY A 107 4.06 -0.95 -0.24
CA GLY A 107 5.37 -0.97 -0.86
C GLY A 107 5.28 -1.29 -2.34
N GLU A 108 5.68 -0.36 -3.20
CA GLU A 108 5.77 -0.56 -4.64
C GLU A 108 7.01 -1.37 -5.01
N ARG A 109 6.79 -2.35 -5.88
CA ARG A 109 7.84 -3.15 -6.50
C ARG A 109 7.99 -2.78 -7.96
N ALA A 110 9.23 -2.68 -8.40
CA ALA A 110 9.59 -2.76 -9.80
C ALA A 110 10.25 -4.11 -10.06
N ALA A 111 9.90 -4.74 -11.18
CA ALA A 111 10.71 -5.84 -11.70
C ALA A 111 12.14 -5.32 -11.93
N ALA A 112 13.15 -6.10 -11.55
CA ALA A 112 14.48 -5.84 -12.08
C ALA A 112 14.37 -5.95 -13.61
N LYS A 113 14.68 -4.87 -14.34
CA LYS A 113 14.86 -4.99 -15.80
C LYS A 113 15.89 -6.09 -16.03
N ALA A 114 15.47 -7.12 -16.75
CA ALA A 114 16.37 -8.16 -17.26
C ALA A 114 17.38 -7.54 -18.25
#